data_AF-A0A2W4L8G1-F1
#
_entry.id   AF-A0A2W4L8G1-F1
#
_cell.length_a   1.000
_cell.length_b   1.000
_cell.length_c   1.000
_cell.angle_alpha   90.00
_cell.angle_beta   90.00
_cell.angle_gamma   90.00
#
_symmetry.space_group_name_H-M   'P 1'
#
loop_
_entity.id
_entity.type
_entity.pdbx_description
1 polymer ?
#
loop_
_entity_poly.entity_id
_entity_poly.type
_entity_poly.pdbx_seq_one_letter_code
_entity_poly.pdbx_strand_id
1 'polypeptide(L)' 'MELAEQLLSGSRRALARGITLVETGGPQARMMWAGANPTTGGAHISGFTGAPGVGKPT' A
#
# COMPACT_ATOMS: atom_id res chain seq x y z
N MET A 1 -10.59 -15.22 6.95
CA MET A 1 -9.29 -14.53 6.85
C MET A 1 -9.53 -13.06 6.65
N GLU A 2 -9.05 -12.28 7.60
CA GLU A 2 -9.13 -10.81 7.58
C GLU A 2 -8.30 -10.25 6.42
N LEU A 3 -8.66 -9.06 5.91
CA LEU A 3 -7.99 -8.48 4.73
C LEU A 3 -6.48 -8.26 4.97
N ALA A 4 -6.10 -7.89 6.20
CA ALA A 4 -4.70 -7.73 6.60
C ALA A 4 -3.91 -9.05 6.46
N GLU A 5 -4.45 -10.18 6.92
CA GLU A 5 -3.80 -11.50 6.81
C GLU A 5 -3.53 -11.89 5.35
N GLN A 6 -4.51 -11.64 4.47
CA GLN A 6 -4.35 -11.92 3.04
C GLN A 6 -3.32 -11.00 2.37
N LEU A 7 -3.21 -9.77 2.85
CA LEU A 7 -2.25 -8.80 2.35
C LEU A 7 -0.82 -9.22 2.76
N LEU A 8 -0.65 -9.65 4.01
CA LEU A 8 0.62 -10.17 4.54
C LEU A 8 1.03 -11.51 3.92
N SER A 9 0.09 -12.31 3.41
CA SER A 9 0.39 -13.54 2.66
C SER A 9 0.76 -13.30 1.19
N GLY A 10 0.83 -12.04 0.75
CA GLY A 10 1.25 -11.67 -0.61
C GLY A 10 0.14 -11.72 -1.66
N SER A 11 -1.13 -11.75 -1.27
CA SER A 11 -2.26 -11.75 -2.22
C SER A 11 -2.35 -10.42 -2.97
N ARG A 12 -2.08 -10.45 -4.28
CA ARG A 12 -2.20 -9.27 -5.17
C ARG A 12 -3.62 -8.67 -5.18
N ARG A 13 -4.66 -9.51 -5.06
CA ARG A 13 -6.04 -9.04 -4.97
C ARG A 13 -6.32 -8.35 -3.64
N ALA A 14 -5.78 -8.88 -2.54
CA ALA A 14 -5.90 -8.23 -1.23
C ALA A 14 -5.16 -6.89 -1.21
N LEU A 15 -3.98 -6.80 -1.85
CA LEU A 15 -3.25 -5.55 -2.01
C LEU A 15 -4.08 -4.49 -2.74
N ALA A 16 -4.64 -4.82 -3.91
CA ALA A 16 -5.47 -3.87 -4.67
C ALA A 16 -6.66 -3.36 -3.85
N ARG A 17 -7.37 -4.26 -3.15
CA ARG A 17 -8.48 -3.90 -2.25
C ARG A 17 -8.01 -3.06 -1.05
N GLY A 18 -6.84 -3.36 -0.50
CA GLY A 18 -6.24 -2.62 0.60
C GLY A 18 -5.90 -1.18 0.21
N ILE A 19 -5.33 -0.98 -0.99
CA ILE A 19 -5.06 0.36 -1.55
C ILE A 19 -6.36 1.14 -1.65
N THR A 20 -7.38 0.60 -2.31
CA THR A 20 -8.69 1.26 -2.45
C THR A 20 -9.31 1.58 -1.09
N LEU A 21 -9.21 0.66 -0.12
CA LEU A 21 -9.74 0.87 1.23
C LEU A 21 -9.04 2.03 1.95
N VAL A 22 -7.71 2.11 1.86
CA VAL A 22 -6.93 3.20 2.47
C VAL A 22 -7.23 4.54 1.80
N GLU A 23 -7.32 4.58 0.47
CA GLU A 23 -7.69 5.78 -0.29
C GLU A 23 -9.11 6.26 0.04
N THR A 24 -10.04 5.33 0.30
CA THR A 24 -11.41 5.63 0.75
C THR A 24 -11.43 6.12 2.20
N GLY A 25 -10.57 5.57 3.05
CA GLY A 25 -10.45 5.92 4.45
C GLY A 25 -11.51 5.31 5.36
N GLY A 26 -11.68 5.90 6.55
CA GLY A 26 -12.67 5.49 7.54
C GLY A 26 -12.20 4.43 8.55
N PRO A 27 -13.11 3.95 9.43
CA PRO A 27 -12.77 3.02 10.50
C PRO A 27 -12.20 1.69 10.00
N GLN A 28 -12.73 1.17 8.89
CA GLN A 28 -12.28 -0.09 8.30
C GLN A 28 -10.84 0.01 7.77
N ALA A 29 -10.48 1.13 7.15
CA ALA A 29 -9.10 1.40 6.73
C ALA A 29 -8.15 1.43 7.94
N ARG A 30 -8.54 2.09 9.04
CA ARG A 30 -7.72 2.15 10.26
C ARG A 30 -7.52 0.77 10.90
N MET A 31 -8.57 -0.06 10.96
CA MET A 31 -8.46 -1.41 11.51
C MET A 31 -7.54 -2.29 10.66
N MET A 32 -7.72 -2.28 9.34
CA MET A 32 -6.86 -3.02 8.42
C MET A 32 -5.41 -2.55 8.52
N TRP A 33 -5.18 -1.23 8.54
CA TRP A 33 -3.85 -0.65 8.69
C TRP A 33 -3.19 -1.04 10.01
N ALA A 34 -3.93 -1.04 11.12
CA ALA A 34 -3.39 -1.44 12.43
C ALA A 34 -2.85 -2.89 12.42
N GLY A 35 -3.49 -3.80 11.66
CA GLY A 35 -3.02 -5.17 11.50
C GLY A 35 -1.80 -5.31 10.57
N ALA A 36 -1.67 -4.45 9.56
CA ALA A 36 -0.57 -4.52 8.58
C ALA A 36 0.68 -3.72 8.99
N ASN A 37 0.51 -2.58 9.68
CA ASN A 37 1.57 -1.63 10.01
C ASN A 37 2.80 -2.25 10.73
N PRO A 38 2.66 -3.20 11.68
CA PRO A 38 3.80 -3.75 12.42
C PRO A 38 4.88 -4.43 11.57
N THR A 39 4.54 -4.88 10.36
CA THR A 39 5.48 -5.57 9.46
C THR A 39 5.95 -4.70 8.29
N THR A 40 5.68 -3.39 8.32
CA THR A 40 6.08 -2.44 7.27
C THR A 40 7.43 -1.76 7.59
N GLY A 41 7.94 -0.93 6.68
CA GLY A 41 9.15 -0.12 6.91
C GLY A 41 10.49 -0.76 6.54
N GLY A 42 10.52 -2.05 6.19
CA GLY A 42 11.75 -2.75 5.76
C GLY A 42 12.16 -2.52 4.30
N ALA A 43 11.38 -1.77 3.52
CA ALA A 43 11.67 -1.51 2.10
C ALA A 43 12.47 -0.22 1.93
N HIS A 44 13.40 -0.21 0.98
CA HIS A 44 14.09 1.02 0.56
C HIS A 44 13.12 1.94 -0.20
N ILE A 45 13.09 3.23 0.15
CA ILE A 45 12.19 4.22 -0.46
C ILE A 45 13.04 5.22 -1.24
N SER A 46 12.84 5.29 -2.56
CA SER A 46 13.50 6.26 -3.44
C SER A 46 12.45 7.13 -4.15
N GLY A 47 12.62 8.45 -4.08
CA GLY A 47 11.76 9.42 -4.76
C GLY A 47 12.36 9.88 -6.08
N PHE A 48 11.55 9.92 -7.13
CA PHE A 48 11.94 10.42 -8.45
C PHE A 48 11.05 11.60 -8.84
N THR A 49 11.65 12.73 -9.18
CA THR A 49 10.96 13.95 -9.61
C THR A 49 11.64 14.54 -10.85
N GLY A 50 10.93 15.38 -11.59
CA GLY A 50 11.43 16.00 -12.80
C GLY A 50 10.33 16.76 -13.55
N ALA A 51 10.72 17.75 -14.35
CA ALA A 51 9.79 18.51 -15.18
C ALA A 51 9.09 17.60 -16.22
N PRO A 52 7.88 17.97 -16.72
CA PRO A 52 7.24 17.26 -17.81
C PRO A 52 8.18 17.10 -19.01
N GLY A 53 8.29 15.88 -19.56
CA GLY A 53 9.14 15.59 -20.72
C GLY A 53 10.62 15.31 -20.46
N VAL A 54 11.10 15.34 -19.21
CA VAL A 54 12.53 15.07 -18.86
C VAL A 54 12.97 13.61 -19.03
N GLY A 55 12.07 12.73 -19.48
CA GLY A 55 12.40 11.31 -19.67
C GLY A 55 12.37 10.46 -18.39
N LYS A 56 11.62 10.84 -17.35
CA LYS A 56 11.46 10.00 -16.14
C LYS A 56 10.94 8.57 -16.42
N PRO A 57 10.05 8.32 -17.42
CA PRO A 57 9.58 6.97 -17.75
C PRO A 57 10.29 6.34 -18.96
N THR A 58 11.37 6.94 -19.47
CA THR A 58 12.23 6.38 -20.54
C THR A 58 13.52 5.85 -19.95
#